data_AF-A0A2T7EI99-F1
#
_entry.id   AF-A0A2T7EI99-F1
#
_cell.length_a   1.000
_cell.length_b   1.000
_cell.length_c   1.000
_cell.angle_alpha   90.00
_cell.angle_beta   90.00
_cell.angle_gamma   90.00
#
_symmetry.space_group_name_H-M   'P 1'
#
loop_
_entity.id
_entity.type
_entity.pdbx_description
1 polymer ?
#
loop_
_entity_poly.entity_id
_entity_poly.type
_entity_poly.pdbx_seq_one_letter_code
_entity_poly.pdbx_strand_id
1 'polypeptide(L)'
;MKKQGNPLQGVLSNHHLKVQQFSGHCGSRDTALEVLREKLIKGFMELEGARNFGVKEMGKLNKKPFQAACAVTLPPKEAELAASELYSTWEKLLKKPSWKPFKIVAVGGDCLNEVIDVDDEKLQELRREWGEGPYKSVVDALMERKEYNFNGAFPYDLWNYKEGRKATLGDVIEYLIDQVKQLTVARRRKSRGYNVRVITRISICSLRLSVTAPGSSISLSLVI
;
A
#
# COMPACT_ATOMS: atom_id res chain seq x y z
N MET A 1 14.40 50.90 -75.20
CA MET A 1 13.23 50.44 -75.98
C MET A 1 12.11 50.13 -75.01
N LYS A 2 10.91 50.68 -75.27
CA LYS A 2 9.67 50.48 -74.50
C LYS A 2 9.07 49.08 -74.75
N LYS A 3 8.35 48.52 -73.77
CA LYS A 3 6.96 47.97 -73.83
C LYS A 3 6.67 47.25 -72.49
N GLN A 4 5.78 47.72 -71.63
CA GLN A 4 4.30 47.58 -71.63
C GLN A 4 3.79 46.14 -71.53
N GLY A 5 2.94 45.86 -70.52
CA GLY A 5 1.98 44.73 -70.53
C GLY A 5 1.62 44.15 -69.15
N ASN A 6 0.66 44.76 -68.45
CA ASN A 6 -0.20 44.13 -67.41
C ASN A 6 -1.32 43.31 -68.11
N PRO A 7 -2.28 42.64 -67.41
CA PRO A 7 -2.25 41.72 -66.27
C PRO A 7 -3.14 40.46 -66.56
N LEU A 8 -3.37 39.59 -65.55
CA LEU A 8 -4.58 38.78 -65.25
C LEU A 8 -4.16 37.42 -64.64
N GLN A 9 -4.25 37.27 -63.32
CA GLN A 9 -5.41 36.79 -62.55
C GLN A 9 -5.50 35.26 -62.52
N GLY A 10 -4.97 34.68 -61.44
CA GLY A 10 -5.15 33.29 -61.05
C GLY A 10 -5.23 33.23 -59.53
N VAL A 11 -6.46 33.37 -59.04
CA VAL A 11 -6.89 33.27 -57.64
C VAL A 11 -6.35 31.99 -57.02
N LEU A 12 -5.75 32.04 -55.83
CA LEU A 12 -5.94 31.03 -54.78
C LEU A 12 -5.62 31.62 -53.40
N SER A 13 -6.53 31.34 -52.48
CA SER A 13 -6.81 32.03 -51.22
C SER A 13 -5.71 32.02 -50.15
N ASN A 14 -5.68 33.14 -49.43
CA ASN A 14 -5.53 33.29 -47.98
C ASN A 14 -5.36 32.00 -47.16
N HIS A 15 -4.25 31.87 -46.44
CA HIS A 15 -4.28 31.39 -45.05
C HIS A 15 -3.16 32.03 -44.21
N HIS A 16 -3.58 33.08 -43.51
CA HIS A 16 -3.30 33.40 -42.10
C HIS A 16 -2.09 32.72 -41.44
N LEU A 17 -1.06 33.53 -41.16
CA LEU A 17 -0.15 33.33 -40.04
C LEU A 17 -0.96 33.15 -38.74
N LYS A 18 -0.92 31.96 -38.18
CA LYS A 18 -0.92 31.73 -36.73
C LYS A 18 0.01 30.56 -36.46
N VAL A 19 1.26 30.88 -36.15
CA VAL A 19 2.19 29.93 -35.54
C VAL A 19 1.65 29.65 -34.14
N GLN A 20 0.86 28.60 -34.04
CA GLN A 20 0.49 28.04 -32.75
C GLN A 20 1.66 27.13 -32.34
N GLN A 21 2.63 27.70 -31.61
CA GLN A 21 3.51 26.89 -30.78
C GLN A 21 2.63 26.26 -29.69
N PHE A 22 2.08 25.08 -29.97
CA PHE A 22 1.76 24.15 -28.90
C PHE A 22 3.06 23.44 -28.56
N SER A 23 3.63 23.82 -27.42
CA SER A 23 4.61 23.01 -26.72
C SER A 23 4.09 21.57 -26.65
N GLY A 24 4.83 20.65 -27.24
CA GLY A 24 4.57 19.22 -27.10
C GLY A 24 4.51 18.85 -25.63
N HIS A 25 3.33 18.43 -25.18
CA HIS A 25 3.05 17.98 -23.83
C HIS A 25 3.85 16.72 -23.52
N CYS A 26 4.95 16.87 -22.77
CA CYS A 26 5.61 15.77 -22.08
C CYS A 26 4.81 15.45 -20.80
N GLY A 27 3.68 14.78 -20.95
CA GLY A 27 2.82 14.37 -19.84
C GLY A 27 1.97 13.17 -20.22
N SER A 28 2.53 11.95 -20.17
CA SER A 28 1.71 10.77 -20.48
C SER A 28 2.19 9.48 -19.82
N ARG A 29 3.49 9.31 -19.53
CA ARG A 29 4.00 8.09 -18.89
C ARG A 29 3.95 8.13 -17.36
N ASP A 30 4.29 9.26 -16.75
CA ASP A 30 4.36 9.37 -15.28
C ASP A 30 2.96 9.40 -14.66
N THR A 31 2.00 10.02 -15.34
CA THR A 31 0.58 10.04 -14.93
C THR A 31 -0.04 8.64 -14.92
N ALA A 32 0.32 7.76 -15.86
CA ALA A 32 -0.25 6.41 -15.93
C ALA A 32 0.23 5.52 -14.76
N LEU A 33 1.50 5.63 -14.37
CA LEU A 33 2.06 4.88 -13.24
C LEU A 33 1.51 5.39 -11.90
N GLU A 34 1.33 6.70 -11.75
CA GLU A 34 0.69 7.29 -10.58
C GLU A 34 -0.77 6.83 -10.45
N VAL A 35 -1.55 6.90 -11.53
CA VAL A 35 -2.95 6.40 -11.56
C VAL A 35 -3.02 4.91 -11.22
N LEU A 36 -2.09 4.09 -11.74
CA LEU A 36 -2.02 2.68 -11.41
C LEU A 36 -1.71 2.47 -9.91
N ARG A 37 -0.77 3.24 -9.37
CA ARG A 37 -0.40 3.19 -7.96
C ARG A 37 -1.58 3.55 -7.06
N GLU A 38 -2.31 4.62 -7.38
CA GLU A 38 -3.52 5.00 -6.66
C GLU A 38 -4.61 3.92 -6.70
N LYS A 39 -4.83 3.31 -7.88
CA LYS A 39 -5.79 2.20 -8.03
C LYS A 39 -5.41 1.01 -7.16
N LEU A 40 -4.12 0.66 -7.12
CA LEU A 40 -3.62 -0.40 -6.25
C LEU A 40 -3.81 -0.04 -4.78
N ILE A 41 -3.47 1.18 -4.36
CA ILE A 41 -3.69 1.64 -2.98
C ILE A 41 -5.17 1.49 -2.59
N LYS A 42 -6.10 1.97 -3.42
CA LYS A 42 -7.55 1.81 -3.19
C LYS A 42 -7.95 0.35 -3.07
N GLY A 43 -7.54 -0.49 -4.02
CA GLY A 43 -7.83 -1.93 -3.97
C GLY A 43 -7.27 -2.62 -2.72
N PHE A 44 -6.04 -2.29 -2.31
CA PHE A 44 -5.46 -2.87 -1.09
C PHE A 44 -6.09 -2.35 0.21
N MET A 45 -6.70 -1.15 0.22
CA MET A 45 -7.44 -0.66 1.39
C MET A 45 -8.74 -1.44 1.62
N GLU A 46 -9.38 -1.93 0.56
CA GLU A 46 -10.62 -2.73 0.62
C GLU A 46 -10.39 -4.18 1.05
N LEU A 47 -9.15 -4.67 0.92
CA LEU A 47 -8.82 -6.05 1.27
C LEU A 47 -8.57 -6.17 2.78
N GLU A 48 -9.21 -7.12 3.43
CA GLU A 48 -8.98 -7.47 4.84
C GLU A 48 -7.90 -8.55 5.02
N GLY A 49 -7.31 -8.62 6.22
CA GLY A 49 -6.37 -9.67 6.63
C GLY A 49 -4.88 -9.29 6.58
N ALA A 50 -4.07 -10.03 7.34
CA ALA A 50 -2.63 -9.83 7.43
C ALA A 50 -1.94 -10.26 6.12
N ARG A 51 -1.12 -9.37 5.55
CA ARG A 51 -0.44 -9.56 4.27
C ARG A 51 0.99 -9.03 4.36
N ASN A 52 1.87 -9.58 3.53
CA ASN A 52 3.23 -9.03 3.37
C ASN A 52 3.21 -7.67 2.66
N PHE A 53 2.21 -7.44 1.80
CA PHE A 53 1.99 -6.19 1.08
C PHE A 53 0.67 -5.56 1.46
N GLY A 54 0.69 -4.24 1.63
CA GLY A 54 -0.52 -3.49 1.92
C GLY A 54 -0.30 -2.00 1.78
N VAL A 55 -1.12 -1.25 2.51
CA VAL A 55 -1.14 0.21 2.46
C VAL A 55 -0.72 0.76 3.81
N LYS A 56 0.32 1.60 3.81
CA LYS A 56 0.79 2.30 4.99
C LYS A 56 0.38 3.76 4.91
N GLU A 57 -0.17 4.28 6.01
CA GLU A 57 -0.39 5.71 6.20
C GLU A 57 0.95 6.35 6.61
N MET A 58 1.54 7.12 5.70
CA MET A 58 2.87 7.72 5.85
C MET A 58 2.81 8.85 6.87
N GLY A 59 3.73 8.85 7.83
CA GLY A 59 3.77 9.86 8.88
C GLY A 59 2.69 9.70 9.96
N LYS A 60 1.96 8.57 9.97
CA LYS A 60 1.05 8.22 11.06
C LYS A 60 1.86 7.77 12.26
N LEU A 61 1.55 8.34 13.41
CA LEU A 61 2.19 7.96 14.67
C LEU A 61 1.79 6.53 15.07
N ASN A 62 2.75 5.71 15.50
CA ASN A 62 2.47 4.36 15.98
C ASN A 62 2.07 4.41 17.47
N LYS A 63 0.92 3.84 17.82
CA LYS A 63 0.36 3.78 19.19
C LYS A 63 1.09 2.80 20.11
N LYS A 64 1.62 1.69 19.57
CA LYS A 64 2.17 0.58 20.38
C LYS A 64 3.32 1.01 21.29
N PRO A 65 4.30 1.83 20.84
CA PRO A 65 5.39 2.27 21.71
C PRO A 65 4.91 3.10 22.90
N PHE A 66 3.87 3.91 22.73
CA PHE A 66 3.26 4.70 23.81
C PHE A 66 2.56 3.78 24.83
N GLN A 67 1.78 2.82 24.35
CA GLN A 67 1.13 1.83 25.22
C GLN A 67 2.16 1.02 26.02
N ALA A 68 3.24 0.59 25.36
CA ALA A 68 4.32 -0.16 26.01
C ALA A 68 5.03 0.68 27.07
N ALA A 69 5.37 1.95 26.76
CA ALA A 69 6.01 2.85 27.71
C ALA A 69 5.13 3.10 28.94
N CYS A 70 3.85 3.44 28.74
CA CYS A 70 2.94 3.70 29.86
C CYS A 70 2.65 2.44 30.69
N ALA A 71 2.56 1.26 30.07
CA ALA A 71 2.34 0.01 30.79
C ALA A 71 3.52 -0.40 31.70
N VAL A 72 4.73 0.09 31.41
CA VAL A 72 5.91 -0.14 32.27
C VAL A 72 5.93 0.84 33.43
N THR A 73 5.52 2.09 33.21
CA THR A 73 5.62 3.17 34.20
C THR A 73 4.43 3.26 35.15
N LEU A 74 3.23 2.86 34.71
CA LEU A 74 1.97 3.14 35.41
C LEU A 74 1.15 1.87 35.70
N PRO A 75 0.25 1.91 36.72
CA PRO A 75 -0.72 0.85 36.95
C PRO A 75 -1.63 0.63 35.72
N PRO A 76 -2.12 -0.59 35.45
CA PRO A 76 -2.83 -0.92 34.21
C PRO A 76 -4.02 0.00 33.87
N LYS A 77 -4.81 0.41 34.87
CA LYS A 77 -5.99 1.29 34.67
C LYS A 77 -5.60 2.71 34.24
N GLU A 78 -4.45 3.20 34.72
CA GLU A 78 -3.94 4.54 34.41
C GLU A 78 -3.10 4.54 33.14
N ALA A 79 -2.38 3.44 32.88
CA ALA A 79 -1.50 3.27 31.74
C ALA A 79 -2.23 3.42 30.39
N GLU A 80 -3.44 2.86 30.26
CA GLU A 80 -4.21 2.96 29.02
C GLU A 80 -4.67 4.39 28.72
N LEU A 81 -5.15 5.10 29.75
CA LEU A 81 -5.58 6.48 29.63
C LEU A 81 -4.37 7.39 29.30
N ALA A 82 -3.29 7.26 30.07
CA ALA A 82 -2.06 8.02 29.86
C ALA A 82 -1.46 7.79 28.46
N ALA A 83 -1.43 6.55 27.98
CA ALA A 83 -0.95 6.23 26.63
C ALA A 83 -1.80 6.92 25.55
N SER A 84 -3.11 6.96 25.75
CA SER A 84 -4.05 7.58 24.81
C SER A 84 -3.91 9.11 24.79
N GLU A 85 -3.77 9.73 25.96
CA GLU A 85 -3.55 11.17 26.12
C GLU A 85 -2.20 11.60 25.54
N LEU A 86 -1.13 10.88 25.86
CA LEU A 86 0.21 11.12 25.34
C LEU A 86 0.22 10.99 23.81
N TYR A 87 -0.32 9.89 23.27
CA TYR A 87 -0.44 9.70 21.82
C TYR A 87 -1.19 10.86 21.15
N SER A 88 -2.34 11.26 21.69
CA SER A 88 -3.16 12.36 21.16
C SER A 88 -2.41 13.70 21.17
N THR A 89 -1.65 13.95 22.24
CA THR A 89 -0.84 15.16 22.40
C THR A 89 0.23 15.23 21.32
N TRP A 90 0.96 14.15 21.10
CA TRP A 90 1.99 14.06 20.07
C TRP A 90 1.41 14.11 18.65
N GLU A 91 0.28 13.47 18.40
CA GLU A 91 -0.38 13.55 17.10
C GLU A 91 -0.80 15.00 16.76
N LYS A 92 -1.32 15.74 17.74
CA LYS A 92 -1.64 17.17 17.59
C LYS A 92 -0.39 18.01 17.37
N LEU A 93 0.67 17.75 18.13
CA LEU A 93 1.93 18.48 18.03
C LEU A 93 2.58 18.30 16.64
N LEU A 94 2.59 17.06 16.11
CA LEU A 94 3.09 16.75 14.77
C LEU A 94 2.32 17.45 13.64
N LYS A 95 1.06 17.84 13.88
CA LYS A 95 0.23 18.57 12.91
C LYS A 95 0.45 20.09 12.96
N LYS A 96 1.15 20.63 13.98
CA LYS A 96 1.36 22.07 14.14
C LYS A 96 2.49 22.55 13.23
N PRO A 97 2.23 23.47 12.27
CA PRO A 97 3.28 24.00 11.39
C PRO A 97 4.36 24.81 12.12
N SER A 98 4.06 25.31 13.32
CA SER A 98 4.99 26.11 14.14
C SER A 98 6.06 25.29 14.84
N TRP A 99 5.89 23.96 14.95
CA TRP A 99 6.90 23.08 15.54
C TRP A 99 7.58 22.27 14.44
N LYS A 100 8.82 22.64 14.13
CA LYS A 100 9.66 22.01 13.11
C LYS A 100 10.99 21.63 13.74
N PRO A 101 11.10 20.44 14.36
CA PRO A 101 12.31 19.99 15.04
C PRO A 101 13.37 19.51 14.03
N PHE A 102 13.77 20.38 13.12
CA PHE A 102 14.77 20.12 12.08
C PHE A 102 15.83 21.21 12.10
N LYS A 103 17.09 20.81 11.90
CA LYS A 103 18.23 21.72 11.74
C LYS A 103 18.96 21.44 10.44
N ILE A 104 19.55 22.49 9.88
CA ILE A 104 20.36 22.39 8.67
C ILE A 104 21.79 22.01 9.06
N VAL A 105 22.34 20.98 8.42
CA VAL A 105 23.73 20.55 8.56
C VAL A 105 24.40 20.51 7.19
N ALA A 106 25.67 20.92 7.13
CA ALA A 106 26.46 20.84 5.91
C ALA A 106 26.97 19.40 5.71
N VAL A 107 26.70 18.83 4.54
CA VAL A 107 27.16 17.49 4.14
C VAL A 107 28.13 17.64 2.98
N GLY A 108 29.30 18.21 3.27
CA GLY A 108 30.40 18.41 2.31
C GLY A 108 30.12 19.48 1.25
N GLY A 109 31.04 20.44 1.08
CA GLY A 109 30.86 21.55 0.14
C GLY A 109 29.62 22.41 0.46
N ASP A 110 28.92 22.87 -0.57
CA ASP A 110 27.69 23.70 -0.48
C ASP A 110 26.40 22.88 -0.29
N CYS A 111 26.50 21.57 -0.05
CA CYS A 111 25.33 20.70 0.14
C CYS A 111 24.80 20.82 1.58
N LEU A 112 23.63 21.43 1.73
CA LEU A 112 22.92 21.54 2.99
C LEU A 112 21.83 20.47 3.07
N ASN A 113 21.82 19.69 4.13
CA ASN A 113 20.74 18.75 4.45
C ASN A 113 20.05 19.17 5.74
N GLU A 114 18.73 19.11 5.75
CA GLU A 114 17.97 19.23 6.98
C GLU A 114 17.86 17.86 7.66
N VAL A 115 18.27 17.77 8.91
CA VAL A 115 18.17 16.57 9.77
C VAL A 115 17.32 16.88 10.99
N ILE A 116 16.83 15.86 11.68
CA ILE A 116 16.11 16.07 12.94
C ILE A 116 17.04 16.75 13.95
N ASP A 117 16.51 17.78 14.61
CA ASP A 117 17.20 18.36 15.75
C ASP A 117 17.06 17.44 16.95
N VAL A 118 18.10 16.62 17.17
CA VAL A 118 18.16 15.72 18.31
C VAL A 118 18.10 16.47 19.64
N ASP A 119 18.44 17.75 19.69
CA ASP A 119 18.45 18.56 20.91
C ASP A 119 17.12 19.31 21.14
N ASP A 120 16.09 19.08 20.29
CA ASP A 120 14.76 19.68 20.47
C ASP A 120 14.21 19.33 21.86
N GLU A 121 13.79 20.38 22.59
CA GLU A 121 13.40 20.28 23.99
C GLU A 121 12.26 19.28 24.22
N LYS A 122 11.27 19.26 23.33
CA LYS A 122 10.09 18.37 23.44
C LYS A 122 10.46 16.94 23.11
N LEU A 123 11.29 16.72 22.07
CA LEU A 123 11.78 15.38 21.76
C LEU A 123 12.63 14.81 22.90
N GLN A 124 13.45 15.65 23.52
CA GLN A 124 14.27 15.26 24.66
C GLN A 124 13.43 15.00 25.91
N GLU A 125 12.39 15.80 26.17
CA GLU A 125 11.40 15.55 27.23
C GLU A 125 10.71 14.19 27.05
N LEU A 126 10.19 13.91 25.84
CA LEU A 126 9.57 12.61 25.53
C LEU A 126 10.51 11.44 25.83
N ARG A 127 11.77 11.58 25.43
CA ARG A 127 12.78 10.53 25.60
C ARG A 127 13.11 10.31 27.07
N ARG A 128 13.20 11.38 27.86
CA ARG A 128 13.48 11.30 29.31
C ARG A 128 12.32 10.68 30.08
N GLU A 129 11.08 11.08 29.78
CA GLU A 129 9.90 10.66 30.54
C GLU A 129 9.38 9.27 30.14
N TRP A 130 9.37 8.98 28.83
CA TRP A 130 8.69 7.80 28.29
C TRP A 130 9.63 6.85 27.53
N GLY A 131 10.91 7.20 27.45
CA GLY A 131 11.97 6.36 26.89
C GLY A 131 12.07 6.38 25.37
N GLU A 132 12.90 5.48 24.85
CA GLU A 132 13.30 5.44 23.44
C GLU A 132 12.15 5.08 22.49
N GLY A 133 11.20 4.25 22.93
CA GLY A 133 10.11 3.74 22.08
C GLY A 133 9.24 4.86 21.50
N PRO A 134 8.58 5.67 22.35
CA PRO A 134 7.81 6.84 21.90
C PRO A 134 8.65 7.85 21.13
N TYR A 135 9.87 8.15 21.59
CA TYR A 135 10.81 9.05 20.90
C TYR A 135 11.04 8.62 19.45
N LYS A 136 11.45 7.37 19.24
CA LYS A 136 11.69 6.82 17.91
C LYS A 136 10.43 6.83 17.04
N SER A 137 9.27 6.51 17.62
CA SER A 137 7.98 6.56 16.92
C SER A 137 7.67 7.96 16.36
N VAL A 138 7.95 9.01 17.13
CA VAL A 138 7.76 10.41 16.72
C VAL A 138 8.78 10.81 15.66
N VAL A 139 10.04 10.46 15.85
CA VAL A 139 11.14 10.71 14.90
C VAL A 139 10.86 10.06 13.54
N ASP A 140 10.46 8.80 13.53
CA ASP A 140 10.11 8.07 12.30
C ASP A 140 8.93 8.77 11.59
N ALA A 141 7.90 9.18 12.33
CA ALA A 141 6.76 9.89 11.77
C ALA A 141 7.14 11.27 11.19
N LEU A 142 8.05 12.01 11.83
CA LEU A 142 8.56 13.30 11.34
C LEU A 142 9.34 13.13 10.04
N MET A 143 10.22 12.14 9.98
CA MET A 143 11.01 11.83 8.77
C MET A 143 10.08 11.44 7.61
N GLU A 144 9.11 10.57 7.87
CA GLU A 144 8.15 10.14 6.85
C GLU A 144 7.32 11.32 6.31
N ARG A 145 6.82 12.21 7.17
CA ARG A 145 6.06 13.41 6.72
C ARG A 145 6.89 14.36 5.88
N LYS A 146 8.19 14.43 6.17
CA LYS A 146 9.12 15.30 5.44
C LYS A 146 9.46 14.74 4.07
N GLU A 147 9.83 13.45 4.01
CA GLU A 147 10.16 12.77 2.76
C GLU A 147 8.94 12.73 1.84
N TYR A 148 7.77 12.45 2.43
CA TYR A 148 6.50 12.47 1.74
C TYR A 148 5.88 13.87 1.81
N ASN A 149 6.44 14.82 1.05
CA ASN A 149 5.75 16.08 0.77
C ASN A 149 4.46 15.77 -0.01
N PHE A 150 3.37 15.55 0.72
CA PHE A 150 2.07 15.34 0.11
C PHE A 150 1.68 16.61 -0.65
N ASN A 151 1.85 16.63 -1.96
CA ASN A 151 1.24 17.62 -2.86
C ASN A 151 -0.31 17.48 -2.91
N GLY A 152 -0.93 17.09 -1.79
CA GLY A 152 -2.37 16.98 -1.62
C GLY A 152 -3.02 15.67 -2.04
N ALA A 153 -2.29 14.70 -2.60
CA ALA A 153 -2.94 13.53 -3.20
C ALA A 153 -3.46 12.50 -2.17
N PHE A 154 -2.61 11.83 -1.39
CA PHE A 154 -3.05 10.77 -0.46
C PHE A 154 -1.99 10.52 0.62
N PRO A 155 -2.33 10.45 1.93
CA PRO A 155 -1.38 10.14 2.99
C PRO A 155 -0.95 8.67 3.02
N TYR A 156 -1.24 7.91 1.97
CA TYR A 156 -1.12 6.46 1.92
C TYR A 156 -0.20 6.01 0.79
N ASP A 157 0.58 4.96 1.01
CA ASP A 157 1.42 4.36 -0.01
C ASP A 157 1.48 2.83 0.09
N LEU A 158 1.88 2.18 -1.00
CA LEU A 158 2.13 0.74 -1.08
C LEU A 158 3.38 0.39 -0.25
N TRP A 159 3.23 -0.56 0.67
CA TRP A 159 4.27 -0.91 1.62
C TRP A 159 4.52 -2.42 1.63
N ASN A 160 5.80 -2.78 1.68
CA ASN A 160 6.25 -4.14 1.93
C ASN A 160 6.57 -4.26 3.43
N TYR A 161 5.65 -4.87 4.19
CA TYR A 161 5.82 -5.07 5.63
C TYR A 161 6.87 -6.11 5.97
N LYS A 162 7.17 -7.02 5.04
CA LYS A 162 8.24 -8.03 5.24
C LYS A 162 9.62 -7.38 5.21
N GLU A 163 9.84 -6.44 4.29
CA GLU A 163 11.13 -5.76 4.13
C GLU A 163 11.20 -4.40 4.83
N GLY A 164 10.08 -3.90 5.36
CA GLY A 164 10.05 -2.63 6.08
C GLY A 164 10.32 -1.41 5.19
N ARG A 165 9.98 -1.50 3.90
CA ARG A 165 10.21 -0.42 2.91
C ARG A 165 9.01 -0.19 2.00
N LYS A 166 9.03 0.94 1.30
CA LYS A 166 8.11 1.25 0.21
C LYS A 166 8.17 0.15 -0.86
N ALA A 167 7.00 -0.32 -1.27
CA ALA A 167 6.87 -1.34 -2.30
C ALA A 167 6.92 -0.70 -3.69
N THR A 168 7.64 -1.35 -4.60
CA THR A 168 7.61 -0.98 -6.02
C THR A 168 6.33 -1.56 -6.67
N LEU A 169 5.93 -1.02 -7.82
CA LEU A 169 4.82 -1.60 -8.59
C LEU A 169 5.13 -3.04 -9.03
N GLY A 170 6.39 -3.34 -9.34
CA GLY A 170 6.86 -4.68 -9.66
C GLY A 170 6.64 -5.66 -8.51
N ASP A 171 7.10 -5.30 -7.31
CA ASP A 171 6.95 -6.12 -6.10
C ASP A 171 5.47 -6.48 -5.86
N VAL A 172 4.57 -5.50 -6.04
CA VAL A 172 3.12 -5.69 -5.84
C VAL A 172 2.51 -6.57 -6.93
N ILE A 173 2.90 -6.40 -8.19
CA ILE A 173 2.42 -7.24 -9.30
C ILE A 173 2.86 -8.68 -9.11
N GLU A 174 4.12 -8.92 -8.77
CA GLU A 174 4.64 -10.26 -8.49
C GLU A 174 3.88 -10.93 -7.35
N TYR A 175 3.65 -10.19 -6.26
CA TYR A 175 2.83 -10.65 -5.15
C TYR A 175 1.41 -11.04 -5.60
N LEU A 176 0.73 -10.20 -6.38
CA LEU A 176 -0.62 -10.48 -6.88
C LEU A 176 -0.65 -11.73 -7.77
N ILE A 177 0.33 -11.90 -8.66
CA ILE A 177 0.46 -13.08 -9.52
C ILE A 177 0.59 -14.34 -8.66
N ASP A 178 1.43 -14.31 -7.63
CA ASP A 178 1.62 -15.45 -6.74
C ASP A 178 0.38 -15.77 -5.90
N GLN A 179 -0.36 -14.75 -5.43
CA GLN A 179 -1.65 -14.96 -4.78
C GLN A 179 -2.65 -15.66 -5.71
N VAL A 180 -2.75 -15.23 -6.98
CA VAL A 180 -3.64 -15.86 -7.98
C VAL A 180 -3.26 -17.32 -8.23
N LYS A 181 -1.96 -17.63 -8.35
CA LYS A 181 -1.47 -19.02 -8.50
C LYS A 181 -1.87 -19.87 -7.29
N GLN A 182 -1.64 -19.38 -6.08
CA GLN A 182 -1.96 -20.08 -4.84
C GLN A 182 -3.46 -20.37 -4.72
N LEU A 183 -4.31 -19.36 -5.00
CA LEU A 183 -5.76 -19.51 -4.99
C LEU A 183 -6.24 -20.52 -6.04
N THR A 184 -5.63 -20.52 -7.22
CA THR A 184 -5.93 -21.48 -8.29
C THR A 184 -5.61 -22.91 -7.86
N VAL A 185 -4.44 -23.14 -7.25
CA VAL A 185 -4.04 -24.45 -6.72
C VAL A 185 -4.98 -24.88 -5.59
N ALA A 186 -5.29 -23.98 -4.66
CA ALA A 186 -6.19 -24.25 -3.55
C ALA A 186 -7.60 -24.64 -4.03
N ARG A 187 -8.14 -23.93 -5.03
CA ARG A 187 -9.42 -24.26 -5.67
C ARG A 187 -9.40 -25.67 -6.27
N ARG A 188 -8.35 -26.02 -7.02
CA ARG A 188 -8.20 -27.37 -7.60
C ARG A 188 -8.13 -28.45 -6.52
N ARG A 189 -7.39 -28.22 -5.43
CA ARG A 189 -7.32 -29.15 -4.29
C ARG A 189 -8.68 -29.32 -3.61
N LYS A 190 -9.43 -28.24 -3.40
CA LYS A 190 -10.80 -28.30 -2.83
C LYS A 190 -11.76 -29.03 -3.76
N SER A 191 -11.77 -28.75 -5.06
CA SER A 191 -12.62 -29.46 -6.02
C SER A 191 -12.28 -30.95 -6.09
N ARG A 192 -11.00 -31.33 -6.07
CA ARG A 192 -10.58 -32.73 -5.98
C ARG A 192 -11.00 -33.36 -4.66
N GLY A 193 -10.84 -32.67 -3.54
CA GLY A 193 -11.27 -33.15 -2.22
C GLY A 193 -12.79 -33.33 -2.12
N TYR A 194 -13.58 -32.41 -2.69
CA TYR A 194 -15.03 -32.54 -2.81
C TYR A 194 -15.41 -33.71 -3.72
N ASN A 195 -14.81 -33.81 -4.91
CA ASN A 195 -15.07 -34.93 -5.83
C ASN A 195 -14.66 -36.27 -5.20
N VAL A 196 -13.52 -36.36 -4.53
CA VAL A 196 -13.11 -37.57 -3.80
C VAL A 196 -14.09 -37.89 -2.68
N ARG A 197 -14.53 -36.91 -1.87
CA ARG A 197 -15.55 -37.13 -0.81
C ARG A 197 -16.91 -37.55 -1.36
N VAL A 198 -17.33 -37.02 -2.51
CA VAL A 198 -18.58 -37.42 -3.18
C VAL A 198 -18.44 -38.82 -3.75
N ILE A 199 -17.33 -39.12 -4.43
CA ILE A 199 -17.05 -40.45 -4.99
C ILE A 199 -16.93 -41.49 -3.88
N THR A 200 -16.22 -41.21 -2.77
CA THR A 200 -16.14 -42.15 -1.65
C THR A 200 -17.49 -42.33 -0.95
N ARG A 201 -18.31 -41.29 -0.81
CA ARG A 201 -19.69 -41.45 -0.29
C ARG A 201 -20.56 -42.31 -1.22
N ILE A 202 -20.48 -42.13 -2.54
CA ILE A 202 -21.18 -42.96 -3.52
C ILE A 202 -20.68 -44.41 -3.44
N SER A 203 -19.36 -44.62 -3.43
CA SER A 203 -18.75 -45.95 -3.37
C SER A 203 -19.04 -46.70 -2.06
N ILE A 204 -19.15 -46.00 -0.93
CA ILE A 204 -19.50 -46.59 0.37
C ILE A 204 -20.99 -46.98 0.42
N CYS A 205 -21.89 -46.23 -0.24
CA CYS A 205 -23.30 -46.59 -0.34
C CYS A 205 -23.56 -47.78 -1.29
N SER A 206 -22.67 -48.07 -2.25
CA SER A 206 -22.92 -49.08 -3.29
C SER A 206 -22.36 -50.48 -3.02
N LEU A 207 -21.66 -50.74 -1.91
CA LEU A 207 -21.05 -52.07 -1.69
C LEU A 207 -21.30 -52.61 -0.27
N ARG A 208 -22.39 -53.35 -0.12
CA ARG A 208 -22.51 -54.38 0.92
C ARG A 208 -22.81 -55.72 0.24
N LEU A 209 -21.74 -56.45 -0.12
CA LEU A 209 -21.85 -57.86 -0.51
C LEU A 209 -22.08 -58.71 0.74
N SER A 210 -23.31 -59.17 0.96
CA SER A 210 -23.58 -60.28 1.85
C SER A 210 -23.47 -61.59 1.07
N VAL A 211 -22.41 -62.34 1.33
CA VAL A 211 -22.24 -63.70 0.80
C VAL A 211 -22.97 -64.66 1.73
N THR A 212 -24.06 -65.25 1.27
CA THR A 212 -24.70 -66.41 1.93
C THR A 212 -24.37 -67.70 1.17
N ALA A 213 -24.21 -68.77 1.94
CA ALA A 213 -23.68 -70.11 1.63
C ALA A 213 -24.13 -70.75 0.29
N PRO A 214 -23.37 -71.75 -0.22
CA PRO A 214 -23.41 -72.15 -1.63
C PRO A 214 -24.69 -72.92 -1.97
N GLY A 215 -25.45 -72.41 -2.93
CA GLY A 215 -26.63 -73.08 -3.47
C GLY A 215 -27.64 -72.19 -4.21
N SER A 216 -27.56 -70.86 -4.13
CA SER A 216 -28.60 -69.98 -4.70
C SER A 216 -28.03 -68.79 -5.46
N SER A 217 -28.69 -68.51 -6.59
CA SER A 217 -28.42 -67.46 -7.58
C SER A 217 -27.98 -66.11 -7.00
N ILE A 218 -26.96 -65.50 -7.61
CA ILE A 218 -26.46 -64.17 -7.25
C ILE A 218 -27.48 -63.13 -7.72
N SER A 219 -28.26 -62.55 -6.81
CA SER A 219 -29.08 -61.37 -7.09
C SER A 219 -28.29 -60.11 -6.73
N LEU A 220 -27.98 -59.29 -7.74
CA LEU A 220 -27.48 -57.93 -7.55
C LEU A 220 -28.68 -56.99 -7.41
N SER A 221 -29.04 -56.63 -6.18
CA SER A 221 -30.01 -55.57 -5.94
C SER A 221 -29.31 -54.23 -5.76
N LEU A 222 -29.56 -53.30 -6.67
CA LEU A 222 -29.19 -51.89 -6.53
C LEU A 222 -30.14 -51.26 -5.50
N VAL A 223 -29.65 -50.88 -4.32
CA VAL A 223 -30.43 -50.05 -3.38
C VAL A 223 -30.25 -48.61 -3.84
N ILE A 224 -31.29 -48.05 -4.47
CA ILE A 224 -31.40 -46.61 -4.80
C ILE A 224 -31.82 -45.86 -3.53
#